data_AF-A0A178XP81-F1
#
_entry.id   AF-A0A178XP81-F1
#
_cell.length_a   1.000
_cell.length_b   1.000
_cell.length_c   1.000
_cell.angle_alpha   90.00
_cell.angle_beta   90.00
_cell.angle_gamma   90.00
#
_symmetry.space_group_name_H-M   'P 1'
#
loop_
_entity.id
_entity.type
_entity.pdbx_description
1 polymer ?
#
loop_
_entity_poly.entity_id
_entity_poly.type
_entity_poly.pdbx_seq_one_letter_code
_entity_poly.pdbx_strand_id
1 'polypeptide(L)' 'MTAPERQAARSDLELEVEAALAWHDEDPRATIATLLLDCKYLREQLALARIAMSIGFARGWAPCPERRDEVPK' A
#
# COMPACT_ATOMS: atom_id res chain seq x y z
N MET A 1 15.39 10.64 8.23
CA MET A 1 14.09 11.25 8.59
C MET A 1 14.23 12.05 9.87
N THR A 2 14.41 13.34 9.71
CA THR A 2 14.39 14.32 10.80
C THR A 2 12.98 14.44 11.38
N ALA A 3 12.85 14.99 12.60
CA ALA A 3 11.56 15.18 13.26
C ALA A 3 10.49 15.92 12.42
N PRO A 4 10.80 17.02 11.68
CA PRO A 4 9.79 17.72 10.89
C PRO A 4 9.27 16.90 9.70
N GLU A 5 10.12 16.10 9.04
CA GLU A 5 9.72 15.27 7.90
C GLU A 5 8.71 14.18 8.29
N ARG A 6 8.83 13.62 9.49
CA ARG A 6 7.87 12.66 10.03
C ARG A 6 6.51 13.26 10.29
N GLN A 7 6.48 14.52 10.74
CA GLN A 7 5.22 15.21 11.03
C GLN A 7 4.47 15.56 9.74
N ALA A 8 5.18 15.99 8.70
CA ALA A 8 4.61 16.24 7.38
C ALA A 8 4.05 14.95 6.74
N ALA A 9 4.79 13.84 6.79
CA ALA A 9 4.31 12.55 6.29
C ALA A 9 3.05 12.06 7.02
N ARG A 10 2.92 12.37 8.33
CA ARG A 10 1.72 12.05 9.09
C ARG A 10 0.53 12.91 8.66
N SER A 11 0.72 14.22 8.44
CA SER A 11 -0.36 15.09 7.97
C SER A 11 -0.84 14.71 6.58
N ASP A 12 0.07 14.30 5.69
CA ASP A 12 -0.30 13.85 4.34
C ASP A 12 -1.14 12.57 4.42
N LEU A 13 -0.76 11.62 5.28
CA LEU A 13 -1.55 10.42 5.53
C LEU A 13 -2.93 10.74 6.09
N GLU A 14 -3.03 11.70 7.02
CA GLU A 14 -4.32 12.15 7.58
C GLU A 14 -5.21 12.71 6.45
N LEU A 15 -4.67 13.54 5.55
CA LEU A 15 -5.43 14.05 4.39
C LEU A 15 -5.90 12.94 3.44
N GLU A 16 -5.06 11.92 3.18
CA GLU A 16 -5.42 10.78 2.34
C GLU A 16 -6.53 9.93 2.97
N VAL A 17 -6.50 9.74 4.30
CA VAL A 17 -7.55 9.02 5.03
C VAL A 17 -8.88 9.77 4.94
N GLU A 18 -8.88 11.09 5.16
CA GLU A 18 -10.09 11.91 5.06
C GLU A 18 -10.66 11.89 3.63
N ALA A 19 -9.81 11.93 2.61
CA ALA A 19 -10.25 11.82 1.21
C ALA A 19 -10.92 10.46 0.93
N ALA A 20 -10.36 9.36 1.46
CA ALA A 20 -10.91 8.02 1.29
C ALA A 20 -12.23 7.82 2.06
N LEU A 21 -12.40 8.47 3.21
CA LEU A 21 -13.66 8.48 3.95
C LEU A 21 -14.73 9.31 3.24
N ALA A 22 -14.37 10.50 2.74
CA ALA A 22 -15.28 11.38 2.02
C ALA A 22 -15.86 10.73 0.75
N TRP A 23 -15.10 9.85 0.08
CA TRP A 23 -15.58 9.07 -1.07
C TRP A 23 -16.76 8.14 -0.72
N HIS A 24 -16.85 7.70 0.53
CA HIS A 24 -17.84 6.76 1.01
C HIS A 24 -18.83 7.39 1.99
N ASP A 25 -19.12 8.69 1.85
CA ASP A 25 -20.05 9.43 2.74
C ASP A 25 -19.70 9.27 4.23
N GLU A 26 -18.39 9.28 4.53
CA GLU A 26 -17.86 9.05 5.87
C GLU A 26 -18.19 7.66 6.47
N ASP A 27 -18.55 6.66 5.66
CA ASP A 27 -18.72 5.27 6.11
C ASP A 27 -17.37 4.52 6.16
N PRO A 28 -16.77 4.33 7.36
CA PRO A 28 -15.48 3.66 7.48
C PRO A 28 -15.54 2.18 7.07
N ARG A 29 -16.70 1.51 7.18
CA ARG A 29 -16.81 0.10 6.78
C ARG A 29 -16.76 -0.04 5.26
N ALA A 30 -17.45 0.84 4.55
CA ALA A 30 -17.40 0.88 3.09
C ALA A 30 -15.99 1.23 2.59
N THR A 31 -15.33 2.25 3.18
CA THR A 31 -13.94 2.60 2.84
C THR A 31 -12.97 1.43 3.08
N ILE A 32 -13.03 0.79 4.26
CA ILE A 32 -12.17 -0.36 4.56
C ILE A 32 -12.43 -1.52 3.60
N ALA A 33 -13.70 -1.81 3.28
CA ALA A 33 -14.05 -2.86 2.33
C ALA A 33 -13.43 -2.61 0.94
N THR A 34 -13.52 -1.38 0.43
CA THR A 34 -12.88 -0.97 -0.83
C THR A 34 -11.37 -1.14 -0.78
N LEU A 35 -10.71 -0.63 0.26
CA LEU A 35 -9.25 -0.74 0.41
C LEU A 35 -8.77 -2.21 0.48
N LEU A 36 -9.55 -3.08 1.12
CA LEU A 36 -9.25 -4.52 1.17
C LEU A 36 -9.38 -5.18 -0.21
N LEU A 37 -10.39 -4.80 -0.99
CA LEU A 37 -10.57 -5.27 -2.38
C LEU A 37 -9.44 -4.79 -3.27
N ASP A 38 -9.05 -3.51 -3.17
CA ASP A 38 -7.93 -2.95 -3.92
C ASP A 38 -6.61 -3.64 -3.56
N CYS A 39 -6.36 -3.85 -2.26
CA CYS A 39 -5.19 -4.60 -1.80
C CYS A 39 -5.16 -6.03 -2.35
N LYS A 40 -6.31 -6.70 -2.46
CA LYS A 40 -6.40 -8.03 -3.06
C LYS A 40 -6.06 -7.97 -4.55
N TYR A 41 -6.68 -7.05 -5.29
CA TYR A 41 -6.42 -6.85 -6.72
C TYR A 41 -4.94 -6.55 -7.00
N LEU A 42 -4.32 -5.64 -6.23
CA LEU A 42 -2.91 -5.30 -6.39
C LEU A 42 -1.98 -6.49 -6.12
N ARG A 43 -2.29 -7.34 -5.14
CA ARG A 43 -1.52 -8.57 -4.89
C ARG A 43 -1.63 -9.56 -6.04
N GLU A 44 -2.80 -9.68 -6.65
CA GLU A 44 -3.01 -10.51 -7.85
C GLU A 44 -2.19 -9.98 -9.03
N GLN A 45 -2.24 -8.66 -9.29
CA GLN A 45 -1.43 -8.02 -10.33
C GLN A 45 0.07 -8.22 -10.08
N LEU A 46 0.52 -8.10 -8.83
CA LEU A 46 1.92 -8.31 -8.45
C LEU A 46 2.36 -9.76 -8.68
N ALA A 47 1.49 -10.72 -8.38
CA ALA A 47 1.76 -12.14 -8.63
C ALA A 47 1.92 -12.42 -10.14
N LEU A 48 1.01 -11.88 -10.97
CA LEU A 48 1.10 -11.98 -12.42
C LEU A 48 2.38 -11.33 -12.97
N ALA A 49 2.70 -10.12 -12.50
CA ALA A 49 3.91 -9.42 -12.90
C ALA A 49 5.17 -10.22 -12.52
N ARG A 50 5.21 -10.79 -11.32
CA ARG A 50 6.33 -11.64 -10.86
C ARG A 50 6.52 -12.86 -11.74
N ILE A 51 5.44 -13.49 -12.20
CA ILE A 51 5.50 -14.65 -13.12
C ILE A 51 6.01 -14.23 -14.50
N ALA A 52 5.60 -13.05 -14.99
CA ALA A 52 6.01 -12.53 -16.29
C ALA A 52 7.45 -11.97 -16.31
N MET A 53 7.99 -11.56 -15.17
CA MET A 53 9.34 -11.01 -15.06
C MET A 53 10.41 -12.08 -15.32
N SER A 54 11.31 -11.80 -16.25
CA SER A 54 12.48 -12.66 -16.48
C SER A 54 13.59 -12.38 -15.47
N ILE A 55 14.30 -13.43 -15.05
CA ILE A 55 15.47 -13.34 -14.16
C ILE A 55 16.55 -12.42 -14.77
N GLY A 56 16.69 -12.41 -16.09
CA GLY A 56 17.67 -11.58 -16.82
C GLY A 56 17.36 -10.09 -16.79
N PHE A 57 16.10 -9.70 -17.02
CA PHE A 57 15.70 -8.28 -17.04
C PHE A 57 15.72 -7.65 -15.64
N ALA A 58 15.22 -8.37 -14.63
CA ALA A 58 15.18 -7.89 -13.25
C ALA A 58 16.48 -8.18 -12.46
N ARG A 59 17.50 -8.79 -13.08
CA ARG A 59 18.74 -9.26 -12.41
C ARG A 59 18.48 -10.08 -11.13
N GLY A 60 17.49 -10.96 -11.19
CA GLY A 60 17.07 -11.80 -10.06
C GLY A 60 16.32 -11.07 -8.94
N TRP A 61 16.04 -9.77 -9.07
CA TRP A 61 15.14 -9.08 -8.16
C TRP A 61 13.69 -9.53 -8.39
N ALA A 62 12.94 -9.71 -7.30
CA ALA A 62 11.51 -10.02 -7.35
C ALA A 62 10.76 -9.18 -6.32
N PRO A 63 9.52 -8.76 -6.62
CA PRO A 63 8.72 -7.99 -5.68
C PRO A 63 8.34 -8.83 -4.44
N CYS A 64 8.41 -8.18 -3.28
CA CYS A 64 8.04 -8.72 -1.96
C CYS A 64 6.68 -8.10 -1.57
N PRO A 65 5.59 -8.86 -1.50
CA PRO A 65 4.28 -8.31 -1.14
C PRO A 65 4.16 -7.90 0.33
N GLU A 66 5.04 -8.39 1.20
CA GLU A 66 5.08 -8.08 2.62
C GLU A 66 5.71 -6.71 2.89
N ARG A 67 5.01 -5.90 3.70
CA ARG A 67 5.56 -4.64 4.24
C ARG A 67 6.62 -4.99 5.29
N ARG A 68 7.84 -4.47 5.13
CA ARG A 68 9.00 -4.75 6.02
C ARG A 68 9.06 -3.89 7.29
N ASP A 69 7.99 -3.15 7.60
CA ASP A 69 7.97 -2.16 8.69
C ASP A 69 7.60 -2.77 10.06
N GLU A 70 7.27 -4.07 10.13
CA GLU A 70 7.07 -4.77 11.39
C GLU A 70 8.42 -5.16 12.01
N VAL A 71 8.88 -4.37 12.99
CA VAL A 71 9.91 -4.81 13.92
C VAL A 71 9.39 -6.07 14.63
N PRO A 72 10.10 -7.22 14.60
CA PRO A 72 9.68 -8.40 15.33
C PRO A 72 9.61 -8.08 16.83
N LYS A 73 8.52 -8.48 17.48
CA LYS A 73 8.41 -8.48 18.95
C LYS A 73 9.33 -9.51 19.57
#